data_AF-A0A518CTG4-F1
#
_entry.id   AF-A0A518CTG4-F1
#
_cell.length_a   1.000
_cell.length_b   1.000
_cell.length_c   1.000
_cell.angle_alpha   90.00
_cell.angle_beta   90.00
_cell.angle_gamma   90.00
#
_symmetry.space_group_name_H-M   'P 1'
#
loop_
_entity.id
_entity.type
_entity.pdbx_description
1 polymer ?
#
loop_
_entity_poly.entity_id
_entity_poly.type
_entity_poly.pdbx_seq_one_letter_code
_entity_poly.pdbx_strand_id
1 'polypeptide(L)'
;MEISFATLASVYESLINGDISREEASDWAYKLDHDRSEGVHTTSAMVNSQDFYAAISFLCAADMKNSPIEYTYSLQEFFEYYQEHIKPNF
;
A
#
# COMPACT_ATOMS: atom_id res chain seq x y z
N MET A 1 -10.24 7.56 -12.19
CA MET A 1 -10.31 6.09 -12.33
C MET A 1 -10.66 5.49 -10.97
N GLU A 2 -11.53 4.49 -10.91
CA GLU A 2 -11.89 3.84 -9.64
C GLU A 2 -10.77 2.89 -9.18
N ILE A 3 -10.38 3.00 -7.91
CA ILE A 3 -9.35 2.17 -7.27
C ILE A 3 -9.98 1.36 -6.14
N SER A 4 -9.44 0.16 -5.91
CA SER A 4 -9.96 -0.81 -4.95
C SER A 4 -8.84 -1.59 -4.28
N PHE A 5 -9.18 -2.46 -3.31
CA PHE A 5 -8.21 -3.34 -2.67
C PHE A 5 -7.49 -4.26 -3.68
N ALA A 6 -8.10 -4.58 -4.82
CA ALA A 6 -7.42 -5.30 -5.90
C ALA A 6 -6.22 -4.52 -6.47
N THR A 7 -6.32 -3.19 -6.57
CA THR A 7 -5.22 -2.31 -7.00
C THR A 7 -4.07 -2.34 -5.99
N LEU A 8 -4.39 -2.38 -4.69
CA LEU A 8 -3.37 -2.46 -3.65
C LEU A 8 -2.75 -3.87 -3.59
N ALA A 9 -3.56 -4.92 -3.73
CA ALA A 9 -3.13 -6.31 -3.66
C ALA A 9 -1.97 -6.61 -4.62
N SER A 10 -2.04 -6.13 -5.87
CA SER A 10 -0.96 -6.33 -6.84
C SER A 10 0.38 -5.71 -6.40
N VAL A 11 0.33 -4.59 -5.69
CA VAL A 11 1.54 -3.90 -5.22
C VAL A 11 2.12 -4.62 -4.00
N TYR A 12 1.27 -5.03 -3.06
CA TYR A 12 1.69 -5.87 -1.93
C TYR A 12 2.32 -7.17 -2.39
N GLU A 13 1.70 -7.88 -3.34
CA GLU A 13 2.23 -9.13 -3.90
C GLU A 13 3.58 -8.91 -4.56
N SER A 14 3.70 -7.87 -5.39
CA SER A 14 4.97 -7.53 -6.06
C SER A 14 6.08 -7.21 -5.04
N LEU A 15 5.76 -6.46 -3.98
CA LEU A 15 6.71 -6.14 -2.92
C LEU A 15 7.14 -7.39 -2.14
N ILE A 16 6.18 -8.25 -1.76
CA ILE A 16 6.43 -9.48 -1.00
C ILE A 16 7.30 -10.47 -1.81
N ASN A 17 7.05 -10.57 -3.12
CA ASN A 17 7.81 -11.44 -4.02
C ASN A 17 9.18 -10.86 -4.39
N GLY A 18 9.44 -9.58 -4.08
CA GLY A 18 10.67 -8.89 -4.46
C GLY A 18 10.70 -8.48 -5.94
N ASP A 19 9.53 -8.42 -6.59
CA ASP A 19 9.39 -7.95 -7.98
C ASP A 19 9.57 -6.42 -8.09
N ILE A 20 9.28 -5.71 -7.01
CA ILE A 20 9.56 -4.27 -6.85
C ILE A 20 10.33 -4.04 -5.55
N SER A 21 11.13 -2.98 -5.54
CA SER A 21 11.80 -2.50 -4.34
C SER A 21 10.84 -1.80 -3.38
N ARG A 22 11.29 -1.61 -2.14
CA ARG A 22 10.55 -0.84 -1.13
C ARG A 22 10.38 0.63 -1.51
N GLU A 23 11.40 1.22 -2.12
CA GLU A 23 11.37 2.58 -2.66
C GLU A 23 10.28 2.70 -3.73
N GLU A 24 10.27 1.78 -4.71
CA GLU A 24 9.24 1.77 -5.76
C GLU A 24 7.82 1.60 -5.21
N ALA A 25 7.63 0.72 -4.21
CA ALA A 25 6.34 0.53 -3.56
C ALA A 25 5.88 1.79 -2.80
N SER A 26 6.81 2.44 -2.08
CA SER A 26 6.58 3.68 -1.34
C SER A 26 6.22 4.83 -2.27
N ASP A 27 7.02 5.08 -3.32
CA ASP A 27 6.78 6.13 -4.30
C ASP A 27 5.44 5.96 -5.02
N TRP A 28 5.11 4.71 -5.38
CA TRP A 28 3.81 4.40 -5.97
C TRP A 28 2.65 4.75 -5.02
N ALA A 29 2.76 4.41 -3.74
CA ALA A 29 1.73 4.68 -2.75
C ALA A 29 1.57 6.19 -2.47
N TYR A 30 2.68 6.94 -2.38
CA TYR A 30 2.66 8.39 -2.26
C TYR A 30 1.97 9.07 -3.44
N LYS A 31 2.28 8.61 -4.66
CA LYS A 31 1.63 9.12 -5.86
C LYS A 31 0.13 8.83 -5.85
N LEU A 32 -0.26 7.60 -5.49
CA LEU A 32 -1.68 7.24 -5.39
C LEU A 32 -2.42 8.10 -4.36
N ASP A 33 -1.84 8.32 -3.18
CA ASP A 33 -2.44 9.15 -2.14
C ASP A 33 -2.59 10.61 -2.61
N HIS A 34 -1.55 11.16 -3.24
CA HIS A 34 -1.59 12.50 -3.83
C HIS A 34 -2.69 12.61 -4.90
N ASP A 35 -2.71 11.70 -5.87
CA ASP A 35 -3.69 11.68 -6.96
C ASP A 35 -5.13 11.54 -6.41
N ARG A 36 -5.33 10.79 -5.31
CA ARG A 36 -6.63 10.74 -4.61
C ARG A 36 -6.99 12.09 -3.97
N SER A 37 -6.04 12.74 -3.32
CA SER A 37 -6.27 14.04 -2.65
C SER A 37 -6.66 15.15 -3.64
N GLU A 38 -6.15 15.06 -4.88
CA GLU A 38 -6.49 15.94 -6.01
C GLU A 38 -7.77 15.50 -6.75
N GLY A 39 -8.42 14.39 -6.35
CA GLY A 39 -9.66 13.89 -6.94
C GLY A 39 -9.49 13.14 -8.28
N VAL A 40 -8.27 12.76 -8.65
CA VAL A 40 -7.97 11.97 -9.88
C VAL A 40 -8.49 10.54 -9.77
N HIS A 41 -8.39 9.97 -8.57
CA HIS A 41 -8.87 8.63 -8.23
C HIS A 41 -10.01 8.67 -7.21
N THR A 42 -10.98 7.80 -7.41
CA THR A 42 -12.11 7.60 -6.50
C THR A 42 -12.10 6.19 -5.96
N THR A 43 -12.51 6.00 -4.71
CA THR A 43 -12.77 4.67 -4.14
C THR A 43 -14.25 4.35 -4.24
N SER A 44 -14.59 3.08 -4.44
CA SER A 44 -15.98 2.62 -4.40
C SER A 44 -16.65 3.00 -3.08
N ALA A 45 -17.94 3.32 -3.10
CA ALA A 45 -18.71 3.58 -1.87
C ALA A 45 -18.81 2.36 -0.94
N MET A 46 -18.57 1.16 -1.46
CA MET A 46 -18.55 -0.09 -0.68
C MET A 46 -17.21 -0.33 0.03
N VAL A 47 -16.17 0.42 -0.32
CA VAL A 47 -14.86 0.33 0.31
C VAL A 47 -14.86 1.23 1.54
N ASN A 48 -14.52 0.66 2.71
CA ASN A 48 -14.25 1.47 3.88
C ASN A 48 -13.04 2.37 3.61
N SER A 49 -13.28 3.68 3.55
CA SER A 49 -12.27 4.67 3.19
C SER A 49 -11.10 4.70 4.18
N GLN A 50 -11.36 4.39 5.45
CA GLN A 50 -10.34 4.39 6.50
C GLN A 50 -9.41 3.18 6.38
N ASP A 51 -9.97 1.99 6.14
CA ASP A 51 -9.18 0.76 5.94
C ASP A 51 -8.33 0.87 4.67
N PHE A 52 -8.90 1.43 3.60
CA PHE A 52 -8.17 1.65 2.37
C PHE A 52 -7.05 2.69 2.52
N TYR A 53 -7.29 3.75 3.28
CA TYR A 53 -6.26 4.75 3.57
C TYR A 53 -5.13 4.16 4.45
N ALA A 54 -5.48 3.31 5.43
CA ALA A 54 -4.50 2.62 6.25
C ALA A 54 -3.59 1.72 5.40
N ALA A 55 -4.18 1.00 4.43
CA ALA A 55 -3.43 0.16 3.48
C ALA A 55 -2.45 0.97 2.62
N ILE A 56 -2.87 2.13 2.10
CA ILE A 56 -1.97 3.03 1.35
C ILE A 56 -0.84 3.53 2.26
N SER A 57 -1.17 3.97 3.47
CA SER A 57 -0.21 4.50 4.43
C SER A 57 0.85 3.46 4.82
N PHE A 58 0.47 2.19 4.90
CA PHE A 58 1.39 1.09 5.19
C PHE A 58 2.39 0.88 4.04
N LEU A 59 1.97 1.01 2.78
CA LEU A 59 2.86 1.01 1.61
C LEU A 59 3.76 2.25 1.55
N CYS A 60 3.26 3.44 1.87
CA CYS A 60 4.08 4.67 1.97
C CYS A 60 5.23 4.50 2.96
N ALA A 61 5.05 3.68 4.00
CA ALA A 61 6.08 3.40 4.99
C ALA A 61 7.07 2.30 4.58
N ALA A 62 6.97 1.74 3.37
CA ALA A 62 7.83 0.64 2.94
C ALA A 62 9.32 1.00 2.87
N ASP A 63 9.65 2.22 2.42
CA ASP A 63 11.02 2.74 2.35
C ASP A 63 11.36 3.70 3.50
N MET A 64 10.38 4.08 4.33
CA MET A 64 10.66 4.87 5.52
C MET A 64 11.65 4.14 6.39
N LYS A 65 12.65 4.86 6.88
CA LYS A 65 13.76 4.27 7.61
C LYS A 65 13.68 4.59 9.10
N ASN A 66 13.66 3.57 9.96
CA ASN A 66 13.74 3.74 11.41
C ASN A 66 15.14 4.16 11.87
N SER A 67 16.15 3.78 11.09
CA SER A 67 17.56 4.15 11.23
C SER A 67 18.20 4.12 9.85
N PRO A 68 19.40 4.70 9.62
CA PRO A 68 20.01 4.74 8.28
C PRO A 68 20.17 3.39 7.56
N ILE A 69 20.03 2.26 8.26
CA ILE A 69 20.17 0.89 7.76
C ILE A 69 18.90 0.04 7.83
N GLU A 70 17.79 0.56 8.36
CA GLU A 70 16.55 -0.21 8.58
C GLU A 70 15.34 0.46 7.94
N TYR A 71 14.29 -0.32 7.71
CA TYR A 71 12.98 0.15 7.26
C TYR A 71 11.97 0.23 8.41
N THR A 72 10.86 0.94 8.20
CA THR A 72 9.78 1.11 9.18
C THR A 72 9.03 -0.17 9.47
N TYR A 73 8.74 -0.95 8.42
CA TYR A 73 8.15 -2.29 8.52
C TYR A 73 9.03 -3.33 7.84
N SER A 74 9.18 -4.51 8.42
CA SER A 74 9.82 -5.69 7.82
C SER A 74 8.95 -6.31 6.71
N LEU A 75 9.53 -7.17 5.86
CA LEU A 75 8.75 -7.88 4.82
C LEU A 75 7.72 -8.83 5.43
N GLN A 76 8.01 -9.38 6.61
CA GLN A 76 7.08 -10.23 7.35
C GLN A 76 5.84 -9.44 7.77
N GLU A 77 6.00 -8.20 8.26
CA GLU A 77 4.86 -7.33 8.60
C GLU A 77 4.02 -6.96 7.36
N PHE A 78 4.65 -6.75 6.19
CA PHE A 78 3.92 -6.59 4.93
C PHE A 78 3.11 -7.83 4.55
N PHE A 79 3.69 -9.02 4.71
CA PHE A 79 3.00 -10.26 4.45
C PHE A 79 1.81 -10.47 5.40
N GLU A 80 2.00 -10.26 6.70
CA GLU A 80 0.96 -10.36 7.72
C GLU A 80 -0.17 -9.37 7.44
N TYR A 81 0.16 -8.10 7.24
CA TYR A 81 -0.82 -7.06 6.92
C TYR A 81 -1.59 -7.38 5.63
N TYR A 82 -0.91 -7.89 4.60
CA TYR A 82 -1.56 -8.34 3.37
C TYR A 82 -2.56 -9.48 3.62
N GLN A 83 -2.21 -10.50 4.39
CA GLN A 83 -3.13 -11.62 4.69
C GLN A 83 -4.34 -11.17 5.53
N GLU A 84 -4.15 -10.25 6.47
CA GLU A 84 -5.19 -9.86 7.43
C GLU A 84 -6.13 -8.77 6.90
N HIS A 85 -5.61 -7.83 6.11
CA HIS A 85 -6.34 -6.60 5.76
C HIS A 85 -6.55 -6.39 4.27
N ILE A 86 -5.70 -6.93 3.40
CA ILE A 86 -5.80 -6.69 1.95
C ILE A 86 -6.48 -7.85 1.25
N LYS A 87 -5.90 -9.05 1.38
CA LYS A 87 -6.36 -10.26 0.70
C LYS A 87 -7.81 -10.65 0.99
N PRO A 88 -8.37 -10.47 2.20
CA PRO A 88 -9.79 -10.78 2.45
C PRO A 88 -10.77 -9.84 1.73
N ASN A 89 -10.28 -8.68 1.28
CA ASN A 89 -11.06 -7.65 0.60
C ASN A 89 -10.85 -7.66 -0.93
N PHE A 90 -10.12 -8.65 -1.44
CA PHE A 90 -9.80 -8.87 -2.85
C PHE A 90 -10.54 -10.10 -3.40
#